data_AF-A0A7S0ZXK6-F1
#
_entry.id   AF-A0A7S0ZXK6-F1
#
_cell.length_a   1.000
_cell.length_b   1.000
_cell.length_c   1.000
_cell.angle_alpha   90.00
_cell.angle_beta   90.00
_cell.angle_gamma   90.00
#
_symmetry.space_group_name_H-M   'P 1'
#
loop_
_entity.id
_entity.type
_entity.pdbx_description
1 polymer ?
#
loop_
_entity_poly.entity_id
_entity_poly.type
_entity_poly.pdbx_seq_one_letter_code
_entity_poly.pdbx_strand_id
1 'polypeptide(L)'
;MTPAGWRRVFLSASPGLERCLERELLAARVPGRIEAVTGGVEAVGTMETLHRAVLQSRIAESARLCLGSPFFAPDVETLDDRLLHVPWEDCLPLSRTADARVMPNVKVQSSRSRLFHTRMIEERVSFALEARRRHLEKTGALETQPQEVARRGKEHFTPTLHVHLRHDECEVS
;
A
#
# COMPACT_ATOMS: atom_id res chain seq x y z
N MET A 1 13.46 8.69 -13.02
CA MET A 1 14.01 7.50 -12.35
C MET A 1 13.98 7.75 -10.86
N THR A 2 13.12 7.06 -10.13
CA THR A 2 13.06 7.14 -8.66
C THR A 2 14.29 6.43 -8.08
N PRO A 3 15.05 7.03 -7.16
CA PRO A 3 16.20 6.37 -6.53
C PRO A 3 15.80 5.08 -5.81
N ALA A 4 16.69 4.10 -5.74
CA ALA A 4 16.46 2.86 -5.01
C ALA A 4 16.03 3.15 -3.55
N GLY A 5 14.95 2.53 -3.11
CA GLY A 5 14.40 2.70 -1.75
C GLY A 5 13.46 3.89 -1.56
N TRP A 6 13.16 4.68 -2.61
CA TRP A 6 12.10 5.68 -2.54
C TRP A 6 10.73 5.03 -2.62
N ARG A 7 9.87 5.42 -1.69
CA ARG A 7 8.48 4.98 -1.58
C ARG A 7 7.57 6.20 -1.54
N ARG A 8 6.30 5.97 -1.86
CA ARG A 8 5.26 7.01 -1.84
C ARG A 8 4.24 6.67 -0.77
N VAL A 9 3.89 7.65 0.05
CA VAL A 9 2.78 7.59 0.99
C VAL A 9 1.76 8.66 0.64
N PHE A 10 0.49 8.29 0.66
CA PHE A 10 -0.62 9.21 0.60
C PHE A 10 -1.14 9.48 2.01
N LEU A 11 -1.09 10.73 2.44
CA LEU A 11 -1.64 11.20 3.70
C LEU A 11 -3.02 11.80 3.43
N SER A 12 -4.09 11.16 3.87
CA SER A 12 -5.44 11.68 3.68
C SER A 12 -5.73 12.83 4.63
N ALA A 13 -6.46 13.83 4.15
CA ALA A 13 -6.98 14.93 4.96
C ALA A 13 -8.40 15.27 4.51
N SER A 14 -9.18 15.84 5.42
CA SER A 14 -10.49 16.40 5.09
C SER A 14 -10.37 17.42 3.93
N PRO A 15 -11.35 17.47 3.01
CA PRO A 15 -11.33 18.39 1.88
C PRO A 15 -11.15 19.85 2.32
N GLY A 16 -10.22 20.56 1.67
CA GLY A 16 -9.85 21.94 2.00
C GLY A 16 -8.67 22.07 2.97
N LEU A 17 -8.22 20.98 3.61
CA LEU A 17 -7.07 20.97 4.52
C LEU A 17 -5.75 20.53 3.85
N GLU A 18 -5.75 20.20 2.56
CA GLU A 18 -4.59 19.61 1.88
C GLU A 18 -3.39 20.56 1.89
N ARG A 19 -3.61 21.85 1.63
CA ARG A 19 -2.58 22.89 1.70
C ARG A 19 -2.11 23.15 3.13
N CYS A 20 -2.97 22.95 4.13
CA CYS A 20 -2.57 23.06 5.54
C CYS A 20 -1.64 21.90 5.93
N LEU A 21 -1.97 20.67 5.51
CA LEU A 21 -1.14 19.50 5.71
C LEU A 21 0.21 19.63 4.99
N GLU A 22 0.22 20.06 3.73
CA GLU A 22 1.46 20.31 2.98
C GLU A 22 2.36 21.32 3.71
N ARG A 23 1.79 22.44 4.14
CA ARG A 23 2.54 23.48 4.90
C ARG A 23 3.07 22.95 6.23
N GLU A 24 2.31 22.12 6.93
CA GLU A 24 2.74 21.48 8.18
C GLU A 24 3.99 20.62 7.95
N LEU A 25 3.95 19.75 6.96
CA LEU A 25 5.07 18.83 6.66
C LEU A 25 6.31 19.58 6.17
N LEU A 26 6.12 20.62 5.35
CA LEU A 26 7.22 21.50 4.91
C LEU A 26 7.82 22.28 6.08
N ALA A 27 6.99 22.81 6.99
CA ALA A 27 7.47 23.51 8.19
C ALA A 27 8.22 22.58 9.14
N ALA A 28 7.80 21.32 9.24
CA ALA A 28 8.47 20.28 10.01
C ALA A 28 9.78 19.78 9.35
N ARG A 29 10.11 20.28 8.14
CA ARG A 29 11.28 19.92 7.33
C ARG A 29 11.35 18.43 7.06
N VAL A 30 10.20 17.82 6.74
CA VAL A 30 10.16 16.43 6.26
C VAL A 30 10.99 16.36 4.97
N PRO A 31 12.01 15.48 4.90
CA PRO A 31 12.85 15.36 3.70
C PRO A 31 12.05 14.69 2.57
N GLY A 32 12.34 15.02 1.31
CA GLY A 32 11.69 14.39 0.14
C GLY A 32 10.76 15.34 -0.62
N ARG A 33 9.97 14.79 -1.55
CA ARG A 33 8.96 15.54 -2.29
C ARG A 33 7.64 15.46 -1.55
N ILE A 34 6.99 16.60 -1.37
CA ILE A 34 5.71 16.73 -0.68
C ILE A 34 4.83 17.59 -1.57
N GLU A 35 3.62 17.13 -1.89
CA GLU A 35 2.73 17.82 -2.80
C GLU A 35 1.27 17.62 -2.38
N ALA A 36 0.56 18.73 -2.21
CA ALA A 36 -0.89 18.71 -2.00
C ALA A 36 -1.62 18.24 -3.27
N VAL A 37 -2.45 17.21 -3.11
CA VAL A 37 -3.30 16.63 -4.16
C VAL A 37 -4.75 16.60 -3.66
N THR A 38 -5.74 16.28 -4.50
CA THR A 38 -7.13 16.20 -4.04
C THR A 38 -7.29 15.18 -2.92
N GLY A 39 -7.83 15.62 -1.76
CA GLY A 39 -8.12 14.75 -0.62
C GLY A 39 -6.93 14.41 0.28
N GLY A 40 -5.74 15.00 0.04
CA GLY A 40 -4.58 14.75 0.88
C GLY A 40 -3.27 15.32 0.37
N VAL A 41 -2.17 14.71 0.81
CA VAL A 41 -0.81 15.06 0.39
C VAL A 41 -0.08 13.79 -0.02
N GLU A 42 0.57 13.82 -1.18
CA GLU A 42 1.53 12.80 -1.58
C GLU A 42 2.92 13.16 -1.06
N ALA A 43 3.53 12.26 -0.31
CA ALA A 43 4.91 12.36 0.12
C ALA A 43 5.74 11.23 -0.49
N VAL A 44 6.85 11.57 -1.13
CA VAL A 44 7.77 10.65 -1.80
C VAL A 44 9.17 10.82 -1.23
N GLY A 45 9.76 9.72 -0.76
CA GLY A 45 11.12 9.74 -0.20
C GLY A 45 11.51 8.40 0.41
N THR A 46 12.49 8.42 1.30
CA THR A 46 12.96 7.21 2.00
C THR A 46 11.98 6.79 3.09
N MET A 47 12.19 5.64 3.72
CA MET A 47 11.37 5.24 4.87
C MET A 47 11.41 6.28 6.01
N GLU A 48 12.55 6.97 6.18
CA GLU A 48 12.65 8.09 7.14
C GLU A 48 11.71 9.23 6.78
N THR A 49 11.63 9.61 5.49
CA THR A 49 10.65 10.59 5.00
C THR A 49 9.24 10.20 5.40
N LEU A 50 8.85 8.95 5.13
CA LEU A 50 7.48 8.50 5.38
C LEU A 50 7.16 8.48 6.88
N HIS A 51 8.08 7.96 7.70
CA HIS A 51 7.93 7.94 9.15
C HIS A 51 7.81 9.36 9.72
N ARG A 52 8.66 10.29 9.28
CA ARG A 52 8.57 11.69 9.71
C ARG A 52 7.25 12.33 9.27
N ALA A 53 6.80 12.08 8.04
CA ALA A 53 5.56 12.64 7.55
C ALA A 53 4.35 12.19 8.39
N VAL A 54 4.31 10.91 8.78
CA VAL A 54 3.25 10.37 9.64
C VAL A 54 3.36 10.89 11.08
N LEU A 55 4.56 10.85 11.68
CA LEU A 55 4.76 11.21 13.09
C LEU A 55 4.64 12.71 13.37
N GLN A 56 4.97 13.55 12.38
CA GLN A 56 4.93 15.00 12.53
C GLN A 56 3.57 15.60 12.16
N SER A 57 2.71 14.84 11.47
CA SER A 57 1.41 15.35 11.07
C SER A 57 0.41 15.37 12.23
N ARG A 58 -0.34 16.47 12.32
CA ARG A 58 -1.49 16.61 13.24
C ARG A 58 -2.82 16.67 12.49
N ILE A 59 -2.76 16.88 11.17
CA ILE A 59 -3.92 17.07 10.30
C ILE A 59 -4.26 15.79 9.54
N ALA A 60 -3.27 14.93 9.25
CA ALA A 60 -3.49 13.70 8.51
C ALA A 60 -4.40 12.74 9.27
N GLU A 61 -5.42 12.22 8.59
CA GLU A 61 -6.39 11.27 9.14
C GLU A 61 -5.94 9.82 8.97
N SER A 62 -5.23 9.54 7.88
CA SER A 62 -4.66 8.22 7.60
C SER A 62 -3.43 8.35 6.70
N ALA A 63 -2.57 7.34 6.74
CA ALA A 63 -1.41 7.20 5.88
C ALA A 63 -1.49 5.88 5.13
N ARG A 64 -1.39 5.91 3.80
CA ARG A 64 -1.42 4.71 2.94
C ARG A 64 -0.14 4.63 2.12
N LEU A 65 0.51 3.48 2.15
CA LEU A 65 1.80 3.28 1.50
C LEU A 65 1.58 2.69 0.11
N CYS A 66 1.84 3.47 -0.94
CA CYS A 66 1.65 2.99 -2.31
C CYS A 66 2.60 1.84 -2.64
N LEU A 67 2.03 0.71 -3.09
CA LEU A 67 2.75 -0.46 -3.57
C LEU A 67 3.04 -0.30 -5.06
N GLY A 68 4.21 0.27 -5.35
CA GLY A 68 4.63 0.53 -6.72
C GLY A 68 3.96 1.75 -7.34
N SER A 69 4.12 1.88 -8.65
CA SER A 69 3.50 2.95 -9.44
C SER A 69 2.10 2.53 -9.89
N PRO A 70 1.17 3.49 -10.06
CA PRO A 70 -0.12 3.19 -10.66
C PRO A 70 0.06 2.61 -12.07
N PHE A 71 -0.84 1.72 -12.47
CA PHE A 71 -0.78 1.04 -13.76
C PHE A 71 -2.13 1.02 -14.47
N PHE A 72 -2.10 1.06 -15.80
CA PHE A 72 -3.30 1.00 -16.61
C PHE A 72 -3.88 -0.43 -16.64
N ALA A 73 -5.15 -0.58 -16.30
CA ALA A 73 -5.88 -1.85 -16.22
C ALA A 73 -7.34 -1.68 -16.70
N PRO A 74 -7.57 -1.68 -18.03
CA PRO A 74 -8.90 -1.49 -18.61
C PRO A 74 -9.77 -2.77 -18.58
N ASP A 75 -9.15 -3.94 -18.47
CA ASP A 75 -9.78 -5.26 -18.49
C ASP A 75 -9.16 -6.19 -17.43
N VAL A 76 -9.84 -7.31 -17.17
CA VAL A 76 -9.48 -8.25 -16.10
C VAL A 76 -8.16 -8.95 -16.38
N GLU A 77 -7.84 -9.24 -17.64
CA GLU A 77 -6.60 -9.92 -18.02
C GLU A 77 -5.39 -9.02 -17.74
N THR A 78 -5.48 -7.75 -18.13
CA THR A 78 -4.46 -6.75 -17.84
C THR A 78 -4.32 -6.51 -16.34
N LEU A 79 -5.43 -6.49 -15.59
CA LEU A 79 -5.40 -6.37 -14.14
C LEU A 79 -4.64 -7.54 -13.51
N ASP A 80 -4.99 -8.78 -13.87
CA ASP A 80 -4.38 -10.00 -13.33
C ASP A 80 -2.87 -10.04 -13.63
N ASP A 81 -2.46 -9.74 -14.87
CA ASP A 81 -1.04 -9.69 -15.26
C ASP A 81 -0.25 -8.64 -14.45
N ARG A 82 -0.82 -7.44 -14.28
CA ARG A 82 -0.16 -6.36 -13.54
C ARG A 82 -0.09 -6.64 -12.05
N LEU A 83 -1.12 -7.24 -11.46
CA LEU A 83 -1.12 -7.63 -10.05
C LEU A 83 -0.02 -8.63 -9.71
N LEU A 84 0.42 -9.48 -10.65
CA LEU A 84 1.55 -10.39 -10.44
C LEU A 84 2.89 -9.67 -10.29
N HIS A 85 3.01 -8.46 -10.86
CA HIS A 85 4.24 -7.67 -10.86
C HIS A 85 4.32 -6.68 -9.70
N VAL A 86 3.27 -6.55 -8.89
CA VAL A 86 3.29 -5.72 -7.69
C VAL A 86 4.25 -6.32 -6.66
N PRO A 87 5.15 -5.53 -6.05
CA PRO A 87 6.12 -6.01 -5.08
C PRO A 87 5.47 -6.25 -3.71
N TRP A 88 4.61 -7.26 -3.61
CA TRP A 88 3.82 -7.54 -2.41
C TRP A 88 4.68 -7.77 -1.15
N GLU A 89 5.82 -8.42 -1.32
CA GLU A 89 6.78 -8.74 -0.25
C GLU A 89 7.38 -7.52 0.46
N ASP A 90 7.34 -6.33 -0.16
CA ASP A 90 7.92 -5.13 0.43
C ASP A 90 7.17 -4.64 1.67
N CYS A 91 5.86 -4.90 1.72
CA CYS A 91 4.95 -4.26 2.68
C CYS A 91 3.99 -5.25 3.34
N LEU A 92 3.72 -6.39 2.69
CA LEU A 92 2.89 -7.43 3.28
C LEU A 92 3.79 -8.52 3.87
N PRO A 93 3.63 -8.85 5.17
CA PRO A 93 4.32 -9.98 5.77
C PRO A 93 3.68 -11.27 5.25
N LEU A 94 4.01 -11.65 4.01
CA LEU A 94 3.51 -12.87 3.36
C LEU A 94 4.19 -14.15 3.89
N SER A 95 4.75 -14.12 5.12
CA SER A 95 5.73 -15.09 5.63
C SER A 95 5.44 -15.68 7.04
N ARG A 96 5.45 -17.03 7.05
CA ARG A 96 6.04 -18.03 7.98
C ARG A 96 5.51 -18.49 9.34
N THR A 97 4.61 -17.83 10.06
CA THR A 97 3.99 -18.51 11.22
C THR A 97 2.69 -19.20 10.80
N ALA A 98 2.33 -20.32 11.45
CA ALA A 98 1.01 -20.94 11.28
C ALA A 98 -0.14 -19.92 11.48
N ASP A 99 0.16 -18.86 12.24
CA ASP A 99 -0.71 -17.72 12.54
C ASP A 99 -0.64 -16.57 11.50
N ALA A 100 0.28 -16.61 10.52
CA ALA A 100 0.43 -15.60 9.46
C ALA A 100 -0.35 -15.95 8.18
N ARG A 101 -1.30 -16.88 8.26
CA ARG A 101 -2.24 -17.18 7.17
C ARG A 101 -3.26 -16.09 6.92
N VAL A 102 -3.27 -15.03 7.73
CA VAL A 102 -4.30 -14.00 7.65
C VAL A 102 -4.02 -13.11 6.45
N MET A 103 -4.87 -13.23 5.43
CA MET A 103 -4.86 -12.35 4.27
C MET A 103 -5.25 -10.93 4.71
N PRO A 104 -4.64 -9.88 4.11
CA PRO A 104 -5.05 -8.51 4.37
C PRO A 104 -6.52 -8.31 3.98
N ASN A 105 -7.21 -7.44 4.71
CA ASN A 105 -8.54 -7.02 4.30
C ASN A 105 -8.42 -6.14 3.04
N VAL A 106 -9.02 -6.57 1.93
CA VAL A 106 -8.96 -5.85 0.65
C VAL A 106 -10.16 -4.92 0.55
N LYS A 107 -9.90 -3.62 0.37
CA LYS A 107 -10.94 -2.61 0.10
C LYS A 107 -10.75 -2.06 -1.29
N VAL A 108 -11.74 -2.28 -2.15
CA VAL A 108 -11.71 -1.75 -3.53
C VAL A 108 -12.62 -0.54 -3.67
N GLN A 109 -12.11 0.49 -4.34
CA GLN A 109 -12.91 1.58 -4.88
C GLN A 109 -12.68 1.67 -6.39
N SER A 110 -13.75 1.81 -7.16
CA SER A 110 -13.66 2.05 -8.61
C SER A 110 -14.52 3.23 -9.01
N SER A 111 -13.96 4.14 -9.82
CA SER A 111 -14.65 5.34 -10.30
C SER A 111 -14.24 5.67 -11.74
N ARG A 112 -15.22 5.89 -12.62
CA ARG A 112 -14.97 6.24 -14.03
C ARG A 112 -14.02 5.28 -14.75
N SER A 113 -14.09 3.98 -14.42
CA SER A 113 -13.28 2.92 -15.02
C SER A 113 -14.20 1.85 -15.61
N ARG A 114 -13.70 1.12 -16.62
CA ARG A 114 -14.40 -0.01 -17.24
C ARG A 114 -14.60 -1.17 -16.26
N LEU A 115 -13.60 -1.41 -15.40
CA LEU A 115 -13.72 -2.35 -14.29
C LEU A 115 -14.42 -1.66 -13.11
N PHE A 116 -15.73 -1.80 -13.00
CA PHE A 116 -16.53 -1.19 -11.91
C PHE A 116 -17.04 -2.19 -10.87
N HIS A 117 -17.00 -3.49 -11.15
CA HIS A 117 -17.43 -4.53 -10.20
C HIS A 117 -16.39 -4.72 -9.10
N THR A 118 -16.52 -3.96 -8.01
CA THR A 118 -15.55 -3.94 -6.89
C THR A 118 -15.30 -5.32 -6.29
N ARG A 119 -16.34 -6.12 -6.08
CA ARG A 119 -16.21 -7.50 -5.57
C ARG A 119 -15.35 -8.40 -6.47
N MET A 120 -15.50 -8.27 -7.79
CA MET A 120 -14.69 -9.04 -8.74
C MET A 120 -13.21 -8.64 -8.64
N ILE A 121 -12.93 -7.33 -8.50
CA ILE A 121 -11.57 -6.82 -8.29
C ILE A 121 -11.00 -7.33 -6.96
N GLU A 122 -11.79 -7.34 -5.87
CA GLU A 122 -11.39 -7.89 -4.57
C GLU A 122 -10.98 -9.36 -4.68
N GLU A 123 -11.78 -10.16 -5.40
CA GLU A 123 -11.51 -11.57 -5.67
C GLU A 123 -10.21 -11.75 -6.48
N ARG A 124 -9.98 -10.92 -7.51
CA ARG A 124 -8.74 -10.95 -8.32
C ARG A 124 -7.50 -10.60 -7.51
N VAL A 125 -7.57 -9.55 -6.70
CA VAL A 125 -6.46 -9.13 -5.83
C VAL A 125 -6.15 -10.23 -4.80
N SER A 126 -7.18 -10.82 -4.19
CA SER A 126 -7.02 -11.94 -3.26
C SER A 126 -6.36 -13.15 -3.92
N PHE A 127 -6.76 -13.48 -5.16
CA PHE A 127 -6.15 -14.55 -5.93
C PHE A 127 -4.67 -14.28 -6.24
N ALA A 128 -4.33 -13.05 -6.63
CA ALA A 128 -2.94 -12.66 -6.89
C ALA A 128 -2.06 -12.77 -5.62
N LEU A 129 -2.57 -12.32 -4.47
CA LEU A 129 -1.89 -12.46 -3.17
C LEU A 129 -1.64 -13.92 -2.82
N GLU A 130 -2.65 -14.79 -2.99
CA GLU A 130 -2.50 -16.22 -2.76
C GLU A 130 -1.49 -16.86 -3.70
N ALA A 131 -1.53 -16.52 -4.99
CA ALA A 131 -0.59 -17.02 -5.99
C ALA A 131 0.85 -16.63 -5.62
N ARG A 132 1.07 -15.37 -5.23
CA ARG A 132 2.39 -14.88 -4.78
C ARG A 132 2.86 -15.61 -3.52
N ARG A 133 1.99 -15.78 -2.52
CA ARG A 133 2.31 -16.54 -1.31
C ARG A 133 2.76 -17.97 -1.64
N ARG A 134 2.00 -18.70 -2.47
CA ARG A 134 2.35 -20.07 -2.89
C ARG A 134 3.67 -20.11 -3.65
N HIS A 135 3.96 -19.08 -4.46
CA HIS A 135 5.24 -18.98 -5.16
C HIS A 135 6.40 -18.84 -4.16
N LEU A 136 6.30 -17.93 -3.18
CA LEU A 136 7.32 -17.74 -2.14
C LEU A 136 7.54 -19.00 -1.29
N GLU A 137 6.47 -19.74 -0.97
CA GLU A 137 6.54 -21.04 -0.28
C GLU A 137 7.34 -22.07 -1.07
N LYS A 138 7.15 -22.14 -2.39
CA LYS A 138 7.83 -23.09 -3.27
C LYS A 138 9.31 -22.73 -3.49
N THR A 139 9.64 -21.46 -3.61
CA THR A 139 11.01 -21.00 -3.89
C THR A 139 11.94 -21.10 -2.67
N GLY A 140 11.41 -21.37 -1.47
CA GLY A 140 12.22 -21.51 -0.26
C GLY A 140 12.88 -20.21 0.20
N ALA A 141 12.53 -19.06 -0.37
CA ALA A 141 12.99 -17.71 0.00
C ALA A 141 12.46 -17.23 1.36
N LEU A 142 11.73 -18.10 2.05
CA LEU A 142 11.31 -17.90 3.41
C LEU A 142 12.52 -18.25 4.30
N GLU A 143 13.07 -17.28 5.04
CA GLU A 143 14.10 -17.50 6.08
C GLU A 143 13.46 -17.72 7.46
N THR A 144 14.02 -18.64 8.27
CA THR A 144 13.35 -19.17 9.47
C THR A 144 13.64 -18.22 10.61
N GLN A 145 12.71 -17.32 10.95
CA GLN A 145 12.94 -16.41 12.07
C GLN A 145 12.83 -17.17 13.41
N PRO A 146 13.78 -17.00 14.36
CA PRO A 146 13.75 -17.70 15.65
C PRO A 146 12.49 -17.41 16.46
N GLN A 147 11.97 -18.45 17.11
CA GLN A 147 10.67 -18.52 17.82
C GLN A 147 10.51 -17.57 19.04
N GLU A 148 11.46 -16.69 19.34
CA GLU A 148 11.49 -15.93 20.60
C GLU A 148 10.50 -14.76 20.67
N VAL A 149 9.95 -14.30 19.54
CA VAL A 149 8.98 -13.17 19.51
C VAL A 149 7.54 -13.64 19.85
N ALA A 150 7.32 -14.92 20.15
CA ALA A 150 5.98 -15.49 20.34
C ALA A 150 5.33 -15.20 21.72
N ARG A 151 6.01 -14.54 22.66
CA ARG A 151 5.56 -14.45 24.07
C ARG A 151 4.90 -13.13 24.50
N ARG A 152 4.77 -12.13 23.64
CA ARG A 152 3.92 -10.94 23.91
C ARG A 152 2.63 -11.09 23.13
N GLY A 153 1.49 -10.98 23.82
CA GLY A 153 0.14 -11.18 23.27
C GLY A 153 0.02 -10.64 21.85
N LYS A 154 -0.09 -11.55 20.88
CA LYS A 154 -0.11 -11.24 19.46
C LYS A 154 -1.52 -10.86 19.06
N GLU A 155 -1.88 -9.58 19.21
CA GLU A 155 -2.85 -9.03 18.27
C GLU A 155 -2.16 -9.02 16.91
N HIS A 156 -2.63 -9.90 16.02
CA HIS A 156 -2.12 -10.00 14.67
C HIS A 156 -2.59 -8.77 13.90
N PHE A 157 -1.72 -7.79 13.73
CA PHE A 157 -2.00 -6.64 12.89
C PHE A 157 -1.98 -7.06 11.42
N THR A 158 -3.15 -7.14 10.81
CA THR A 158 -3.26 -7.28 9.35
C THR A 158 -3.39 -5.90 8.71
N PRO A 159 -2.49 -5.54 7.78
CA PRO A 159 -2.66 -4.32 7.03
C PRO A 159 -3.95 -4.40 6.20
N THR A 160 -4.62 -3.25 6.05
CA THR A 160 -5.73 -3.13 5.09
C THR A 160 -5.14 -2.74 3.74
N LEU A 161 -5.43 -3.52 2.71
CA LEU A 161 -5.00 -3.27 1.35
C LEU A 161 -6.06 -2.44 0.63
N HIS A 162 -5.68 -1.27 0.13
CA HIS A 162 -6.55 -0.39 -0.63
C HIS A 162 -6.23 -0.48 -2.12
N VAL A 163 -7.25 -0.75 -2.92
CA VAL A 163 -7.13 -0.82 -4.38
C VAL A 163 -8.07 0.21 -4.99
N HIS A 164 -7.51 1.22 -5.62
CA HIS A 164 -8.24 2.35 -6.16
C HIS A 164 -8.11 2.35 -7.68
N LEU A 165 -9.23 2.18 -8.38
CA LEU A 165 -9.31 2.32 -9.83
C LEU A 165 -9.97 3.65 -10.19
N ARG A 166 -9.27 4.47 -10.97
CA ARG A 166 -9.81 5.73 -11.49
C ARG A 166 -9.36 5.94 -12.92
N HIS A 167 -10.30 6.17 -13.85
CA HIS A 167 -9.99 6.37 -15.27
C HIS A 167 -9.15 5.22 -15.88
N ASP A 168 -9.50 3.97 -15.52
CA ASP A 168 -8.76 2.74 -15.87
C ASP A 168 -7.32 2.66 -15.31
N GLU A 169 -6.92 3.59 -14.44
CA GLU A 169 -5.65 3.56 -13.72
C GLU A 169 -5.85 2.93 -12.34
N CYS A 170 -5.10 1.87 -12.05
CA CYS A 170 -5.14 1.12 -10.82
C CYS A 170 -3.98 1.51 -9.92
N GLU A 171 -4.28 1.89 -8.69
CA GLU A 171 -3.33 2.13 -7.62
C GLU A 171 -3.58 1.15 -6.47
N VAL A 172 -2.49 0.59 -5.94
CA VAL A 172 -2.50 -0.32 -4.79
C VAL A 172 -1.75 0.37 -3.65
N SER A 173 -2.34 0.42 -2.44
CA SER A 173 -1.79 1.14 -1.29
C SER A 173 -2.18 0.55 0.07
#